data_AF-A0A1A2FVR2-F1
#
_entry.id   AF-A0A1A2FVR2-F1
#
_cell.length_a   1.000
_cell.length_b   1.000
_cell.length_c   1.000
_cell.angle_alpha   90.00
_cell.angle_beta   90.00
_cell.angle_gamma   90.00
#
_symmetry.space_group_name_H-M   'P 1'
#
loop_
_entity.id
_entity.type
_entity.pdbx_description
1 polymer ?
#
loop_
_entity_poly.entity_id
_entity_poly.type
_entity_poly.pdbx_seq_one_letter_code
_entity_poly.pdbx_strand_id
1 'polypeptide(L)'
;MTGLAGVTACSRGAPTSKPTLPSSARSSAAPNAAPPGAVGLSPAGVTTRVDVPADSTEEEYFQACHAAKVWMEAQPKTGGSLLEPYLAMIQASPTGTAGTWNARWSELTLARQAAVLTAARAAASDECG
;
A
#
# COMPACT_ATOMS: atom_id res chain seq x y z
N MET A 1 0.38 28.93 54.26
CA MET A 1 -0.83 29.42 54.94
C MET A 1 -1.86 29.65 53.85
N THR A 2 -3.02 29.02 54.03
CA THR A 2 -4.19 28.91 53.14
C THR A 2 -4.71 30.24 52.57
N GLY A 3 -5.19 30.22 51.32
CA GLY A 3 -6.09 31.24 50.76
C GLY A 3 -6.91 30.68 49.60
N LEU A 4 -8.18 30.37 49.86
CA LEU A 4 -9.21 29.88 48.93
C LEU A 4 -10.10 31.03 48.41
N ALA A 5 -10.80 30.75 47.30
CA ALA A 5 -12.00 31.39 46.75
C ALA A 5 -11.82 32.66 45.87
N GLY A 6 -12.59 32.87 44.80
CA GLY A 6 -13.85 32.24 44.42
C GLY A 6 -14.16 32.34 42.92
N VAL A 7 -15.13 31.51 42.51
CA VAL A 7 -15.71 31.43 41.18
C VAL A 7 -16.87 32.43 41.06
N THR A 8 -16.93 33.20 39.98
CA THR A 8 -18.18 33.81 39.46
C THR A 8 -17.94 34.34 38.04
N ALA A 9 -18.65 33.79 37.07
CA ALA A 9 -19.28 34.55 35.97
C ALA A 9 -20.06 33.58 35.07
N CYS A 10 -21.39 33.57 35.24
CA CYS A 10 -22.32 33.01 34.27
C CYS A 10 -22.45 33.98 33.10
N SER A 11 -22.25 33.50 31.87
CA SER A 11 -22.77 34.16 30.66
C SER A 11 -23.60 33.16 29.87
N ARG A 12 -24.92 33.28 30.00
CA ARG A 12 -25.90 32.66 29.09
C ARG A 12 -25.94 33.49 27.81
N GLY A 13 -25.50 32.90 26.72
CA GLY A 13 -25.70 33.43 25.36
C GLY A 13 -25.97 32.28 24.40
N ALA A 14 -27.24 32.07 24.07
CA ALA A 14 -27.67 31.46 22.82
C ALA A 14 -28.49 32.55 22.12
N PRO A 15 -28.37 32.77 20.80
CA PRO A 15 -28.76 31.73 19.84
C PRO A 15 -27.97 31.71 18.51
N THR A 16 -28.31 30.69 17.72
CA THR A 16 -28.30 30.68 16.24
C THR A 16 -27.01 30.29 15.50
N SER A 17 -27.25 29.38 14.54
CA SER A 17 -26.38 28.93 13.44
C SER A 17 -25.31 27.91 13.79
N LYS A 18 -25.68 26.62 13.72
CA LYS A 18 -24.73 25.55 13.41
C LYS A 18 -24.41 25.62 11.91
N PRO A 19 -23.16 25.87 11.49
CA PRO A 19 -22.76 25.50 10.15
C PRO A 19 -22.67 23.98 10.11
N THR A 20 -23.39 23.36 9.17
CA THR A 20 -23.15 21.99 8.74
C THR A 20 -21.72 21.89 8.24
N LEU A 21 -20.81 21.40 9.08
CA LEU A 21 -19.52 20.89 8.63
C LEU A 21 -19.80 19.51 8.03
N PRO A 22 -19.49 19.27 6.74
CA PRO A 22 -19.40 17.90 6.27
C PRO A 22 -18.26 17.26 7.06
N SER A 23 -18.62 16.38 8.00
CA SER A 23 -17.70 15.44 8.60
C SER A 23 -17.29 14.50 7.48
N SER A 24 -16.29 14.91 6.70
CA SER A 24 -15.56 14.05 5.81
C SER A 24 -14.94 12.99 6.71
N ALA A 25 -15.58 11.83 6.76
CA ALA A 25 -15.06 10.65 7.40
C ALA A 25 -13.79 10.28 6.64
N ARG A 26 -12.68 10.93 7.02
CA ARG A 26 -11.36 10.47 6.72
C ARG A 26 -11.23 9.18 7.51
N SER A 27 -11.56 8.06 6.85
CA SER A 27 -11.25 6.72 7.32
C SER A 27 -9.74 6.61 7.39
N SER A 28 -9.18 7.20 8.44
CA SER A 28 -7.86 6.86 8.95
C SER A 28 -8.03 5.49 9.59
N ALA A 29 -8.12 4.46 8.75
CA ALA A 29 -7.94 3.09 9.22
C ALA A 29 -6.50 3.05 9.76
N ALA A 30 -6.38 3.17 11.08
CA ALA A 30 -5.19 2.73 11.79
C ALA A 30 -4.88 1.30 11.30
N PRO A 31 -3.60 0.90 11.17
CA PRO A 31 -3.29 -0.46 10.78
C PRO A 31 -3.66 -1.34 11.97
N ASN A 32 -4.92 -1.77 12.05
CA ASN A 32 -5.24 -3.05 12.64
C ASN A 32 -4.31 -4.02 11.92
N ALA A 33 -3.34 -4.57 12.65
CA ALA A 33 -2.42 -5.57 12.11
C ALA A 33 -3.28 -6.58 11.36
N ALA A 34 -3.12 -6.60 10.05
CA ALA A 34 -3.93 -7.47 9.22
C ALA A 34 -3.66 -8.90 9.68
N PRO A 35 -4.67 -9.79 9.70
CA PRO A 35 -4.43 -11.19 10.01
C PRO A 35 -3.30 -11.73 9.13
N PRO A 36 -2.44 -12.64 9.64
CA PRO A 36 -1.49 -13.35 8.79
C PRO A 36 -2.22 -13.97 7.60
N GLY A 37 -1.70 -13.79 6.40
CA GLY A 37 -2.36 -14.18 5.15
C GLY A 37 -3.30 -13.14 4.56
N ALA A 38 -3.44 -11.96 5.17
CA ALA A 38 -4.27 -10.90 4.61
C ALA A 38 -3.68 -10.34 3.32
N VAL A 39 -4.55 -10.12 2.34
CA VAL A 39 -4.22 -9.49 1.06
C VAL A 39 -4.68 -8.03 1.11
N GLY A 40 -3.73 -7.11 0.93
CA GLY A 40 -3.99 -5.67 0.84
C GLY A 40 -4.14 -5.24 -0.62
N LEU A 41 -5.27 -4.59 -0.92
CA LEU A 41 -5.56 -4.04 -2.24
C LEU A 41 -5.42 -2.51 -2.25
N SER A 42 -4.97 -1.95 -3.36
CA SER A 42 -5.08 -0.52 -3.63
C SER A 42 -6.54 -0.13 -3.94
N PRO A 43 -6.90 1.17 -3.93
CA PRO A 43 -8.23 1.62 -4.36
C PRO A 43 -8.61 1.19 -5.78
N ALA A 44 -7.63 0.89 -6.64
CA ALA A 44 -7.84 0.37 -7.99
C ALA A 44 -8.03 -1.16 -8.03
N GLY A 45 -8.02 -1.84 -6.87
CA GLY A 45 -8.15 -3.29 -6.76
C GLY A 45 -6.86 -4.06 -7.01
N VAL A 46 -5.71 -3.37 -7.11
CA VAL A 46 -4.42 -4.02 -7.35
C VAL A 46 -3.90 -4.58 -6.03
N THR A 47 -3.50 -5.85 -6.03
CA THR A 47 -2.82 -6.46 -4.88
C THR A 47 -1.49 -5.76 -4.68
N THR A 48 -1.33 -5.09 -3.54
CA THR A 48 -0.10 -4.35 -3.20
C THR A 48 0.60 -4.94 -1.98
N ARG A 49 -0.08 -5.79 -1.22
CA ARG A 49 0.48 -6.47 -0.05
C ARG A 49 -0.12 -7.87 0.07
N VAL A 50 0.70 -8.83 0.47
CA VAL A 50 0.26 -10.13 0.96
C VAL A 50 1.01 -10.38 2.26
N ASP A 51 0.28 -10.57 3.36
CA ASP A 51 0.83 -10.65 4.72
C ASP A 51 1.30 -12.08 5.06
N VAL A 52 2.20 -12.62 4.23
CA VAL A 52 2.93 -13.87 4.47
C VAL A 52 4.41 -13.66 4.15
N PRO A 53 5.32 -14.48 4.71
CA PRO A 53 6.72 -14.43 4.32
C PRO A 53 6.88 -14.64 2.80
N ALA A 54 7.71 -13.80 2.18
CA ALA A 54 8.10 -13.99 0.79
C ALA A 54 8.86 -15.30 0.64
N ASP A 55 8.48 -16.10 -0.35
CA ASP A 55 9.16 -17.34 -0.71
C ASP A 55 9.72 -17.22 -2.13
N SER A 56 11.04 -17.04 -2.21
CA SER A 56 11.84 -17.04 -3.43
C SER A 56 13.30 -17.29 -3.06
N THR A 57 14.07 -17.91 -3.95
CA THR A 57 15.53 -17.87 -3.80
C THR A 57 16.06 -16.45 -3.98
N GLU A 58 17.32 -16.24 -3.61
CA GLU A 58 18.00 -14.95 -3.83
C GLU A 58 18.06 -14.61 -5.33
N GLU A 59 18.43 -15.57 -6.16
CA GLU A 59 18.47 -15.40 -7.62
C GLU A 59 17.09 -15.09 -8.21
N GLU A 60 16.05 -15.75 -7.73
CA GLU A 60 14.67 -15.51 -8.15
C GLU A 60 14.19 -14.11 -7.77
N TYR A 61 14.56 -13.64 -6.57
CA TYR A 61 14.30 -12.28 -6.12
C TYR A 61 14.99 -11.26 -7.05
N PHE A 62 16.28 -11.45 -7.33
CA PHE A 62 17.03 -10.57 -8.23
C PHE A 62 16.43 -10.54 -9.64
N GLN A 63 16.03 -11.69 -10.19
CA GLN A 63 15.36 -11.77 -11.49
C GLN A 63 14.04 -11.00 -11.50
N ALA A 64 13.19 -11.20 -10.49
CA ALA A 64 11.91 -10.51 -10.40
C ALA A 64 12.10 -9.00 -10.24
N CYS A 65 13.06 -8.57 -9.42
CA CYS A 65 13.37 -7.16 -9.19
C CYS A 65 13.89 -6.51 -10.48
N HIS A 66 14.86 -7.14 -11.14
CA HIS A 66 15.43 -6.64 -12.38
C HIS A 66 14.38 -6.57 -13.50
N ALA A 67 13.52 -7.58 -13.65
CA ALA A 67 12.43 -7.55 -14.61
C ALA A 67 11.45 -6.41 -14.34
N ALA A 68 11.12 -6.16 -13.07
CA ALA A 68 10.31 -5.02 -12.67
C ALA A 68 11.00 -3.69 -13.01
N LYS A 69 12.30 -3.56 -12.70
CA LYS A 69 13.09 -2.36 -12.98
C LYS A 69 13.13 -2.04 -14.47
N VAL A 70 13.43 -3.03 -15.30
CA VAL A 70 13.43 -2.89 -16.77
C VAL A 70 12.06 -2.42 -17.28
N TRP A 71 10.97 -2.98 -16.76
CA TRP A 71 9.63 -2.52 -17.14
C TRP A 71 9.38 -1.07 -16.73
N MET A 72 9.77 -0.69 -15.51
CA MET A 72 9.58 0.67 -14.98
C MET A 72 10.39 1.69 -15.78
N GLU A 73 11.63 1.37 -16.15
CA GLU A 73 12.49 2.24 -16.97
C GLU A 73 11.94 2.46 -18.38
N ALA A 74 11.18 1.50 -18.91
CA ALA A 74 10.50 1.63 -20.20
C ALA A 74 9.24 2.51 -20.15
N GLN A 75 8.72 2.87 -18.95
CA GLN A 75 7.54 3.71 -18.83
C GLN A 75 7.86 5.22 -18.93
N PRO A 76 6.90 6.03 -19.40
CA PRO A 76 7.03 7.49 -19.32
C PRO A 76 7.20 7.97 -17.86
N LYS A 77 8.17 8.84 -17.62
CA LYS A 77 8.45 9.41 -16.28
C LYS A 77 7.41 10.48 -15.93
N THR A 78 6.24 10.06 -15.50
CA THR A 78 5.10 10.93 -15.15
C THR A 78 5.17 11.51 -13.72
N GLY A 79 6.30 11.33 -13.02
CA GLY A 79 6.54 11.92 -11.70
C GLY A 79 5.90 11.16 -10.51
N GLY A 80 5.38 9.96 -10.74
CA GLY A 80 4.82 9.07 -9.71
C GLY A 80 5.56 7.74 -9.60
N SER A 81 5.32 7.01 -8.51
CA SER A 81 5.84 5.64 -8.36
C SER A 81 5.21 4.72 -9.41
N LEU A 82 6.05 3.96 -10.11
CA LEU A 82 5.63 2.99 -11.12
C LEU A 82 5.30 1.62 -10.53
N LEU A 83 5.32 1.48 -9.20
CA LEU A 83 5.02 0.25 -8.49
C LEU A 83 3.60 -0.26 -8.79
N GLU A 84 2.58 0.55 -8.54
CA GLU A 84 1.19 0.12 -8.70
C GLU A 84 0.83 -0.16 -10.18
N PRO A 85 1.24 0.66 -11.16
CA PRO A 85 1.10 0.33 -12.58
C PRO A 85 1.75 -1.01 -12.97
N TYR A 86 2.95 -1.30 -12.45
CA TYR A 86 3.63 -2.57 -12.70
C TYR A 86 2.83 -3.75 -12.12
N LEU A 87 2.40 -3.62 -10.86
CA LEU A 87 1.62 -4.64 -10.17
C LEU A 87 0.27 -4.90 -10.86
N ALA A 88 -0.39 -3.85 -11.35
CA ALA A 88 -1.61 -3.97 -12.13
C ALA A 88 -1.37 -4.78 -13.43
N MET A 89 -0.27 -4.50 -14.13
CA MET A 89 0.09 -5.19 -15.37
C MET A 89 0.31 -6.69 -15.15
N ILE A 90 1.14 -7.08 -14.17
CA ILE A 90 1.42 -8.50 -13.91
C ILE A 90 0.18 -9.25 -13.41
N GLN A 91 -0.72 -8.58 -12.68
CA GLN A 91 -1.95 -9.18 -12.14
C GLN A 91 -3.03 -9.36 -13.20
N ALA A 92 -3.11 -8.45 -14.17
CA ALA A 92 -4.04 -8.52 -15.28
C ALA A 92 -3.54 -9.43 -16.42
N SER A 93 -2.24 -9.76 -16.43
CA SER A 93 -1.64 -10.52 -17.52
C SER A 93 -2.25 -11.93 -17.65
N PRO A 94 -2.77 -12.30 -18.83
CA PRO A 94 -3.31 -13.63 -19.08
C PRO A 94 -2.23 -14.69 -19.27
N THR A 95 -0.95 -14.32 -19.19
CA THR A 95 0.22 -15.20 -19.22
C THR A 95 1.19 -14.78 -18.12
N GLY A 96 2.15 -15.64 -17.79
CA GLY A 96 3.21 -15.21 -16.90
C GLY A 96 4.10 -14.13 -17.51
N THR A 97 4.80 -13.41 -16.65
CA THR A 97 5.73 -12.36 -17.01
C THR A 97 7.13 -12.70 -16.47
N ALA A 98 8.16 -12.02 -16.97
CA ALA A 98 9.52 -12.20 -16.44
C ALA A 98 9.60 -11.92 -14.94
N GLY A 99 8.80 -10.97 -14.42
CA GLY A 99 8.74 -10.66 -12.99
C GLY A 99 8.00 -11.68 -12.12
N THR A 100 7.33 -12.65 -12.75
CA THR A 100 6.59 -13.72 -12.08
C THR A 100 7.10 -15.10 -12.48
N TRP A 101 8.38 -15.19 -12.89
CA TRP A 101 9.04 -16.42 -13.35
C TRP A 101 8.26 -17.16 -14.45
N ASN A 102 7.59 -16.40 -15.32
CA ASN A 102 6.72 -16.91 -16.39
C ASN A 102 5.48 -17.70 -15.91
N ALA A 103 5.13 -17.64 -14.63
CA ALA A 103 3.84 -18.10 -14.11
C ALA A 103 2.82 -16.96 -14.07
N ARG A 104 1.53 -17.28 -14.27
CA ARG A 104 0.46 -16.28 -14.10
C ARG A 104 0.35 -15.86 -12.64
N TRP A 105 -0.02 -14.61 -12.39
CA TRP A 105 -0.24 -14.13 -11.02
C TRP A 105 -1.21 -15.03 -10.22
N SER A 106 -2.30 -15.45 -10.84
CA SER A 106 -3.32 -16.32 -10.23
C SER A 106 -2.84 -17.75 -9.96
N GLU A 107 -1.72 -18.17 -10.55
CA GLU A 107 -1.12 -19.50 -10.35
C GLU A 107 -0.03 -19.48 -9.28
N LEU A 108 0.39 -18.30 -8.81
CA LEU A 108 1.35 -18.15 -7.73
C LEU A 108 0.71 -18.44 -6.37
N THR A 109 1.47 -19.09 -5.47
CA THR A 109 1.12 -19.16 -4.05
C THR A 109 1.17 -17.76 -3.42
N LEU A 110 0.50 -17.57 -2.28
CA LEU A 110 0.57 -16.29 -1.55
C LEU A 110 2.01 -15.89 -1.19
N ALA A 111 2.86 -16.87 -0.85
CA ALA A 111 4.27 -16.63 -0.54
C ALA A 111 5.08 -16.18 -1.76
N ARG A 112 4.78 -16.74 -2.93
CA ARG A 112 5.35 -16.31 -4.21
C ARG A 112 4.85 -14.93 -4.64
N GLN A 113 3.57 -14.64 -4.44
CA GLN A 113 3.03 -13.29 -4.66
C GLN A 113 3.69 -12.26 -3.74
N ALA A 114 3.92 -12.60 -2.46
CA ALA A 114 4.65 -11.75 -1.52
C ALA A 114 6.10 -11.49 -1.97
N ALA A 115 6.79 -12.49 -2.52
CA ALA A 115 8.12 -12.33 -3.10
C ALA A 115 8.13 -11.36 -4.30
N VAL A 116 7.20 -11.52 -5.24
CA VAL A 116 7.05 -10.61 -6.39
C VAL A 116 6.73 -9.17 -5.94
N LEU A 117 5.85 -8.99 -4.96
CA LEU A 117 5.52 -7.68 -4.39
C LEU A 117 6.73 -7.00 -3.73
N THR A 118 7.53 -7.79 -3.01
CA THR A 118 8.76 -7.30 -2.36
C THR A 118 9.79 -6.87 -3.40
N ALA A 119 10.03 -7.71 -4.41
CA ALA A 119 10.94 -7.40 -5.51
C ALA A 119 10.48 -6.17 -6.32
N ALA A 120 9.17 -6.04 -6.59
CA ALA A 120 8.63 -4.87 -7.28
C ALA A 120 8.81 -3.57 -6.49
N ARG A 121 8.64 -3.63 -5.16
CA ARG A 121 8.86 -2.46 -4.27
C ARG A 121 10.33 -2.04 -4.28
N ALA A 122 11.25 -3.00 -4.21
CA ALA A 122 12.68 -2.74 -4.31
C ALA A 122 13.03 -2.09 -5.66
N ALA A 123 12.51 -2.62 -6.78
CA ALA A 123 12.71 -2.04 -8.10
C ALA A 123 12.22 -0.59 -8.22
N ALA A 124 11.04 -0.29 -7.66
CA ALA A 124 10.48 1.05 -7.64
C ALA A 124 11.27 2.03 -6.75
N SER A 125 12.11 1.51 -5.85
CA SER A 125 12.94 2.28 -4.92
C SER A 125 14.41 2.33 -5.35
N ASP A 126 14.78 1.74 -6.50
CA ASP A 126 16.16 1.59 -6.98
C ASP A 126 17.04 0.66 -6.11
N GLU A 127 16.43 -0.29 -5.39
CA GLU A 127 17.08 -1.19 -4.42
C GLU A 127 17.17 -2.65 -4.92
N CYS A 128 17.29 -2.86 -6.24
CA CYS A 128 17.56 -4.19 -6.80
C CYS A 128 19.05 -4.52 -6.65
N GLY A 129 19.52 -4.80 -5.43
CA GLY A 129 20.93 -5.05 -5.13
C GLY A 129 21.16 -5.67 -3.77
#